data_AF-A0A2W2DMH8-F1
#
_entry.id   AF-A0A2W2DMH8-F1
#
_cell.length_a   1.000
_cell.length_b   1.000
_cell.length_c   1.000
_cell.angle_alpha   90.00
_cell.angle_beta   90.00
_cell.angle_gamma   90.00
#
_symmetry.space_group_name_H-M   'P 1'
#
loop_
_entity.id
_entity.type
_entity.pdbx_description
1 polymer ?
#
loop_
_entity_poly.entity_id
_entity_poly.type
_entity_poly.pdbx_seq_one_letter_code
_entity_poly.pdbx_strand_id
1 'polypeptide(L)' 'MPVDLSGRTALVTGSCSGIGAATAQALLESGAEVVVNGRDAAGVEEGWP' A
#
# COMPACT_ATOMS: atom_id res chain seq x y z
N MET A 1 -15.87 -10.26 7.15
CA MET A 1 -16.00 -10.23 5.68
C MET A 1 -14.80 -9.46 5.15
N PRO A 2 -13.95 -10.05 4.31
CA PRO A 2 -12.95 -9.27 3.58
C PRO A 2 -13.68 -8.30 2.65
N VAL A 3 -13.22 -7.05 2.60
CA VAL A 3 -13.75 -6.03 1.68
C VAL A 3 -13.18 -6.33 0.29
N ASP A 4 -14.04 -6.41 -0.72
CA ASP A 4 -13.61 -6.49 -2.12
C ASP A 4 -13.37 -5.08 -2.68
N LEU A 5 -12.13 -4.81 -3.06
CA LEU A 5 -11.69 -3.54 -3.64
C LEU A 5 -11.29 -3.68 -5.12
N SER A 6 -11.63 -4.81 -5.75
CA SER A 6 -11.32 -5.07 -7.16
C SER A 6 -11.75 -3.91 -8.07
N GLY A 7 -10.80 -3.36 -8.83
CA GLY A 7 -11.02 -2.24 -9.74
C GLY A 7 -11.16 -0.88 -9.05
N ARG A 8 -10.57 -0.72 -7.87
CA ARG A 8 -10.42 0.56 -7.18
C ARG A 8 -8.94 0.85 -7.00
N THR A 9 -8.60 2.14 -7.03
CA THR A 9 -7.23 2.60 -6.82
C THR A 9 -7.14 3.32 -5.48
N ALA A 10 -6.11 3.03 -4.69
CA ALA A 10 -5.87 3.62 -3.37
C ALA A 10 -4.47 4.23 -3.29
N LEU A 11 -4.38 5.48 -2.81
CA LEU A 11 -3.12 6.12 -2.44
C LEU A 11 -2.89 5.95 -0.94
N VAL A 12 -1.77 5.35 -0.56
CA VAL A 12 -1.38 5.20 0.85
C VAL A 12 -0.19 6.10 1.17
N THR A 13 -0.39 7.01 2.11
CA THR A 13 0.65 7.91 2.59
C THR A 13 1.37 7.36 3.81
N GLY A 14 2.66 7.70 3.95
CA GLY A 14 3.50 7.12 5.01
C GLY A 14 3.68 5.61 4.85
N SER A 15 3.65 5.11 3.62
CA SER A 15 3.60 3.67 3.29
C SER A 15 4.95 2.95 3.38
N CYS A 16 6.05 3.65 3.69
CA CYS A 16 7.38 3.06 3.75
C CYS A 16 7.61 2.11 4.94
N SER A 17 6.78 2.15 5.99
CA SER A 17 6.93 1.27 7.16
C SER A 17 5.68 1.21 8.03
N GLY A 18 5.70 0.32 9.03
CA GLY A 18 4.71 0.27 10.10
C GLY A 18 3.28 0.09 9.59
N ILE A 19 2.37 0.91 10.12
CA ILE A 19 0.94 0.83 9.80
C ILE A 19 0.67 1.16 8.33
N GLY A 20 1.39 2.13 7.75
CA GLY A 20 1.21 2.51 6.36
C GLY A 20 1.53 1.36 5.41
N ALA A 21 2.65 0.68 5.64
CA ALA A 21 3.03 -0.51 4.87
C ALA A 21 2.00 -1.65 5.03
N ALA A 22 1.60 -1.96 6.27
CA ALA A 22 0.61 -3.00 6.53
C ALA A 22 -0.76 -2.68 5.91
N THR A 23 -1.14 -1.41 5.89
CA THR A 23 -2.39 -0.95 5.26
C THR A 23 -2.34 -1.11 3.75
N ALA A 24 -1.23 -0.68 3.13
CA ALA A 24 -1.03 -0.83 1.69
C ALA A 24 -1.07 -2.31 1.27
N GLN A 25 -0.47 -3.20 2.05
CA GLN A 25 -0.53 -4.64 1.82
C GLN A 25 -1.95 -5.21 1.96
N ALA A 26 -2.69 -4.84 3.00
CA ALA A 26 -4.07 -5.27 3.17
C ALA A 26 -4.99 -4.80 2.02
N LEU A 27 -4.75 -3.59 1.49
CA LEU A 27 -5.49 -3.06 0.34
C LEU A 27 -5.19 -3.85 -0.95
N LEU A 28 -3.93 -4.23 -1.18
CA LEU A 28 -3.54 -5.11 -2.28
C LEU A 28 -4.21 -6.48 -2.16
N GLU A 29 -4.18 -7.09 -0.98
CA GLU A 29 -4.81 -8.40 -0.71
C GLU A 29 -6.32 -8.37 -0.93
N SER A 30 -6.95 -7.22 -0.73
CA SER A 30 -8.35 -6.95 -1.05
C SER A 30 -8.64 -6.67 -2.53
N GLY A 31 -7.63 -6.66 -3.41
CA GLY A 31 -7.78 -6.50 -4.85
C GLY A 31 -7.72 -5.04 -5.37
N ALA A 32 -7.34 -4.09 -4.52
CA ALA A 32 -7.12 -2.71 -4.97
C ALA A 32 -5.80 -2.59 -5.76
N GLU A 33 -5.75 -1.64 -6.70
CA GLU A 33 -4.49 -1.12 -7.20
C GLU A 33 -3.96 -0.09 -6.18
N VAL A 34 -2.74 -0.26 -5.70
CA VAL A 34 -2.19 0.55 -4.60
C VAL A 34 -1.01 1.37 -5.08
N VAL A 35 -1.12 2.68 -4.88
CA VAL A 35 -0.04 3.65 -5.08
C VAL A 35 0.53 3.98 -3.70
N VAL A 36 1.84 3.78 -3.55
CA VAL A 36 2.59 4.07 -2.32
C VAL A 36 3.40 5.36 -2.49
N ASN A 37 3.59 6.12 -1.41
CA ASN A 37 4.47 7.29 -1.44
C ASN A 37 5.37 7.40 -0.20
N GLY A 38 6.60 7.83 -0.45
CA GLY A 38 7.64 8.06 0.56
C GLY A 38 8.43 9.34 0.29
N ARG A 39 9.17 9.80 1.30
CA ARG A 39 10.11 10.93 1.15
C ARG A 39 11.45 10.51 0.56
N ASP A 40 11.80 9.24 0.72
CA ASP A 40 13.03 8.63 0.23
C ASP A 40 12.65 7.46 -0.67
N ALA A 41 13.21 7.43 -1.87
CA ALA A 41 13.00 6.36 -2.83
C ALA A 41 13.49 5.02 -2.27
N ALA A 42 14.62 5.01 -1.55
CA ALA A 42 15.17 3.79 -0.95
C ALA A 42 14.19 3.15 0.03
N GLY A 43 13.51 3.96 0.87
CA GLY A 43 12.51 3.48 1.81
C GLY A 43 11.20 3.00 1.16
N VAL A 44 10.93 3.36 -0.10
CA VAL A 44 9.80 2.83 -0.87
C VAL A 44 10.22 1.52 -1.55
N GLU A 45 11.41 1.47 -2.14
CA GLU A 45 11.94 0.32 -2.89
C GLU A 45 12.24 -0.88 -1.98
N GLU A 46 12.77 -0.66 -0.77
CA GLU A 46 13.10 -1.75 0.17
C GLU A 46 11.84 -2.35 0.84
N GLY A 47 10.78 -1.53 0.99
CA GLY A 47 9.59 -1.89 1.75
C GLY A 47 8.43 -2.46 0.93
N TRP A 48 8.56 -2.57 -0.39
CA TRP A 48 7.46 -2.95 -1.29
C TRP A 48 7.86 -4.06 -2.27
N PRO A 49 7.02 -5.10 -2.46
CA PRO A 49 7.28 -6.20 -3.40
C PRO A 49 7.19 -5.79 -4.88
#